data_AF-A0A3B5Z0P4-F1
#
_entry.id   AF-A0A3B5Z0P4-F1
#
_cell.length_a   1.000
_cell.length_b   1.000
_cell.length_c   1.000
_cell.angle_alpha   90.00
_cell.angle_beta   90.00
_cell.angle_gamma   90.00
#
_symmetry.space_group_name_H-M   'P 1'
#
loop_
_entity.id
_entity.type
_entity.pdbx_description
1 polymer ?
#
loop_
_entity_poly.entity_id
_entity_poly.type
_entity_poly.pdbx_seq_one_letter_code
_entity_poly.pdbx_strand_id
1 'polypeptide(L)'
;MAPAWTRGARAVAPAVLLVAALLVALAPRGASAALSCSTVYNELMPCLGYVQSGGAVRRACCSGIKTLVSRARARPDRRAACACLKTVAAAAAGGPYLGRAAGLPGRCGVQPPFKIDPNVNCNAYVTPKQKA
;
A
#
# COMPACT_ATOMS: atom_id res chain seq x y z
N MET A 1 29.24 41.91 18.27
CA MET A 1 28.18 40.89 18.19
C MET A 1 28.43 39.99 16.98
N ALA A 2 28.81 38.73 17.23
CA ALA A 2 28.64 37.50 16.42
C ALA A 2 29.54 36.41 17.07
N PRO A 3 28.99 35.37 17.73
CA PRO A 3 29.81 34.31 18.32
C PRO A 3 30.27 33.29 17.29
N ALA A 4 31.56 32.97 17.36
CA ALA A 4 32.21 31.86 16.70
C ALA A 4 31.57 30.52 17.10
N TRP A 5 31.26 29.68 16.11
CA TRP A 5 31.11 28.24 16.34
C TRP A 5 32.01 27.51 15.34
N THR A 6 33.13 27.07 15.89
CA THR A 6 34.16 26.24 15.30
C THR A 6 33.56 24.95 14.73
N ARG A 7 34.04 24.56 13.54
CA ARG A 7 33.82 23.25 12.94
C ARG A 7 34.52 22.20 13.80
N GLY A 8 33.84 21.71 14.82
CA GLY A 8 34.24 20.51 15.54
C GLY A 8 33.68 19.28 14.81
N ALA A 9 34.45 18.72 13.88
CA ALA A 9 34.24 17.35 13.43
C ALA A 9 34.40 16.44 14.65
N ARG A 10 33.30 16.18 15.36
CA ARG A 10 33.28 15.18 16.43
C ARG A 10 33.56 13.85 15.75
N ALA A 11 34.75 13.30 16.01
CA ALA A 11 35.03 11.90 15.78
C ALA A 11 33.93 11.10 16.49
N VAL A 12 32.92 10.69 15.73
CA VAL A 12 31.87 9.80 16.22
C VAL A 12 32.61 8.50 16.54
N ALA A 13 32.84 8.25 17.83
CA ALA A 13 33.54 7.07 18.28
C ALA A 13 32.92 5.83 17.61
N PRO A 14 33.72 4.85 17.16
CA PRO A 14 33.20 3.70 16.42
C PRO A 14 32.14 2.94 17.23
N ALA A 15 32.23 2.98 18.57
CA ALA A 15 31.21 2.46 19.47
C ALA A 15 29.85 3.19 19.34
N VAL A 16 29.84 4.51 19.16
CA VAL A 16 28.61 5.31 18.97
C VAL A 16 27.96 5.00 17.62
N LEU A 17 28.76 4.82 16.57
CA LEU A 17 28.28 4.38 15.25
C LEU A 17 27.70 2.95 15.28
N LEU A 18 28.37 2.02 15.98
CA LEU A 18 27.90 0.65 16.14
C LEU A 18 26.61 0.58 16.96
N VAL A 19 26.51 1.34 18.06
CA VAL A 19 25.30 1.43 18.88
C VAL A 19 24.16 2.07 18.09
N ALA A 20 24.40 3.13 17.33
CA ALA A 20 23.39 3.73 16.46
C ALA A 20 22.90 2.75 15.36
N ALA A 21 23.81 2.00 14.73
CA ALA A 21 23.47 0.98 13.74
C ALA A 21 22.65 -0.17 14.37
N LEU A 22 23.00 -0.59 15.59
CA LEU A 22 22.26 -1.62 16.33
C LEU A 22 20.86 -1.14 16.71
N LEU A 23 20.72 0.12 17.14
CA LEU A 23 19.43 0.74 17.47
C LEU A 23 18.53 0.90 16.23
N VAL A 24 19.09 1.23 15.07
CA VAL A 24 18.34 1.27 13.79
C VAL A 24 17.95 -0.15 13.33
N ALA A 25 18.78 -1.16 13.62
CA ALA A 25 18.47 -2.55 13.31
C ALA A 25 17.39 -3.16 14.23
N LEU A 26 17.35 -2.73 15.50
CA LEU A 26 16.36 -3.14 16.51
C LEU A 26 15.10 -2.27 16.52
N ALA A 27 15.10 -1.12 15.84
CA ALA A 27 13.90 -0.31 15.70
C ALA A 27 12.77 -1.17 15.10
N PRO A 28 11.60 -1.26 15.76
CA PRO A 28 10.45 -1.90 15.16
C PRO A 28 10.18 -1.21 13.84
N ARG A 29 10.34 -1.93 12.72
CA ARG A 29 9.99 -1.46 11.36
C ARG A 29 8.46 -1.38 11.19
N GLY A 30 7.75 -0.84 12.17
CA GLY A 30 6.33 -1.08 12.40
C GLY A 30 5.60 0.12 12.98
N ALA A 31 5.97 1.33 12.59
CA ALA A 31 5.10 2.50 12.71
C ALA A 31 4.73 3.03 11.32
N SER A 32 4.43 2.13 10.38
CA SER A 32 3.66 2.50 9.19
C SER A 32 2.23 2.69 9.66
N ALA A 33 1.71 3.92 9.64
CA ALA A 33 0.27 4.12 9.76
C ALA A 33 -0.38 3.26 8.66
N ALA A 34 -1.05 2.18 9.06
CA ALA A 34 -1.66 1.25 8.13
C ALA A 34 -2.61 2.03 7.22
N LEU A 35 -2.57 1.75 5.91
CA LEU A 35 -3.48 2.39 4.97
C LEU A 35 -4.94 2.33 5.44
N SER A 36 -5.60 3.49 5.48
CA SER A 36 -7.01 3.57 5.86
C SER A 36 -7.94 3.18 4.70
N CYS A 37 -9.10 2.59 4.99
CA CYS A 37 -10.09 2.29 3.96
C CYS A 37 -10.59 3.54 3.24
N SER A 38 -10.70 4.67 3.94
CA SER A 38 -11.06 5.95 3.33
C SER A 38 -10.06 6.34 2.24
N THR A 39 -8.76 6.15 2.46
CA THR A 39 -7.75 6.38 1.42
C THR A 39 -7.94 5.44 0.23
N VAL A 40 -8.16 4.14 0.48
CA VAL A 40 -8.40 3.15 -0.57
C VAL A 40 -9.60 3.54 -1.44
N TYR A 41 -10.71 3.92 -0.82
CA TYR A 41 -11.94 4.29 -1.52
C TYR A 41 -11.78 5.58 -2.33
N ASN A 42 -11.10 6.59 -1.78
CA ASN A 42 -10.86 7.85 -2.49
C ASN A 42 -10.00 7.66 -3.75
N GLU A 43 -8.95 6.83 -3.66
CA GLU A 43 -8.09 6.51 -4.81
C GLU A 43 -8.86 5.73 -5.90
N LEU A 44 -9.90 4.97 -5.54
CA LEU A 44 -10.70 4.15 -6.47
C LEU A 44 -12.01 4.81 -6.92
N MET A 45 -12.44 5.90 -6.29
CA MET A 45 -13.61 6.68 -6.69
C MET A 45 -13.66 7.00 -8.20
N PRO A 46 -12.55 7.42 -8.87
CA PRO A 46 -12.58 7.66 -10.32
C PRO A 46 -12.82 6.40 -11.18
N CYS A 47 -12.74 5.19 -10.60
CA CYS A 47 -13.00 3.92 -11.28
C CYS A 47 -14.49 3.52 -11.28
N LEU A 48 -15.33 4.13 -10.44
CA LEU A 48 -16.71 3.69 -10.23
C LEU A 48 -17.52 3.63 -11.53
N GLY A 49 -17.40 4.63 -12.41
CA GLY A 49 -18.11 4.64 -13.69
C GLY A 49 -17.77 3.43 -14.57
N TYR A 50 -16.50 3.01 -14.60
CA TYR A 50 -16.11 1.81 -15.33
C TYR A 50 -16.60 0.53 -14.64
N VAL A 51 -16.53 0.47 -13.31
CA VAL A 51 -17.03 -0.70 -12.57
C VAL A 51 -18.53 -0.87 -12.81
N GLN A 52 -19.31 0.21 -12.76
CA GLN A 52 -20.78 0.20 -12.90
C GLN A 52 -21.26 0.00 -14.34
N SER A 53 -20.66 0.70 -15.31
CA SER A 53 -21.17 0.78 -16.68
C SER A 53 -20.22 0.20 -17.73
N GLY A 54 -19.00 -0.18 -17.36
CA GLY A 54 -17.97 -0.62 -18.31
C GLY A 54 -17.39 0.54 -19.13
N GLY A 55 -16.94 0.25 -20.34
CA GLY A 55 -16.40 1.24 -21.28
C GLY A 55 -14.93 1.57 -21.08
N ALA A 56 -14.54 2.82 -21.33
CA ALA A 56 -13.15 3.25 -21.24
C ALA A 56 -12.73 3.54 -19.80
N VAL A 57 -11.53 3.06 -19.41
CA VAL A 57 -10.96 3.35 -18.09
C VAL A 57 -10.33 4.75 -18.10
N ARG A 58 -10.81 5.63 -17.22
CA ARG A 58 -10.26 6.99 -17.09
C ARG A 58 -8.81 6.94 -16.61
N ARG A 59 -7.96 7.86 -17.09
CA ARG A 59 -6.56 7.97 -16.64
C ARG A 59 -6.45 8.14 -15.11
N ALA A 60 -7.35 8.92 -14.52
CA ALA A 60 -7.43 9.12 -13.07
C ALA A 60 -7.66 7.81 -12.29
N CYS A 61 -8.46 6.88 -12.83
CA CYS A 61 -8.66 5.56 -12.24
C CYS A 61 -7.36 4.77 -12.20
N CYS A 62 -6.65 4.70 -13.32
CA CYS A 62 -5.36 4.00 -13.36
C CYS A 62 -4.29 4.67 -12.49
N SER A 63 -4.31 6.00 -12.35
CA SER A 63 -3.44 6.72 -11.43
C SER A 63 -3.72 6.31 -9.98
N GLY A 64 -4.99 6.27 -9.58
CA GLY A 64 -5.38 5.85 -8.22
C GLY A 64 -4.99 4.41 -7.91
N ILE A 65 -5.19 3.47 -8.85
CA ILE A 65 -4.75 2.08 -8.68
C ILE A 65 -3.22 2.00 -8.55
N LYS A 66 -2.47 2.72 -9.39
CA LYS A 66 -1.00 2.79 -9.29
C LYS A 66 -0.55 3.32 -7.93
N THR A 67 -1.18 4.38 -7.46
CA THR A 67 -0.92 4.96 -6.14
C THR A 67 -1.21 3.94 -5.05
N LEU A 68 -2.37 3.28 -5.06
CA LEU A 68 -2.73 2.27 -4.08
C LEU A 68 -1.71 1.11 -4.05
N VAL A 69 -1.32 0.60 -5.20
CA VAL A 69 -0.30 -0.47 -5.32
C VAL A 69 1.06 -0.01 -4.80
N SER A 70 1.45 1.24 -5.09
CA SER A 70 2.71 1.80 -4.60
C SER A 70 2.74 1.99 -3.08
N ARG A 71 1.59 2.27 -2.46
CA ARG A 71 1.44 2.41 -1.01
C ARG A 71 1.36 1.05 -0.32
N ALA A 72 0.74 0.06 -0.96
CA ALA A 72 0.61 -1.31 -0.45
C ALA A 72 1.91 -2.15 -0.60
N ARG A 73 3.08 -1.57 -0.32
CA ARG A 73 4.37 -2.29 -0.31
C ARG A 73 4.59 -3.04 1.00
N ALA A 74 4.24 -2.41 2.12
CA ALA A 74 4.41 -3.02 3.43
C ALA A 74 3.33 -4.10 3.69
N ARG A 75 3.64 -5.07 4.55
CA ARG A 75 2.66 -6.08 5.00
C ARG A 75 1.38 -5.48 5.61
N PRO A 76 1.46 -4.53 6.57
CA PRO A 76 0.25 -3.96 7.17
C PRO A 76 -0.63 -3.27 6.13
N ASP A 77 -0.02 -2.57 5.18
CA ASP A 77 -0.74 -1.85 4.12
C ASP A 77 -1.42 -2.78 3.13
N ARG A 78 -0.78 -3.90 2.75
CA ARG A 78 -1.41 -4.93 1.92
C ARG A 78 -2.61 -5.56 2.60
N ARG A 79 -2.48 -5.87 3.88
CA ARG A 79 -3.57 -6.44 4.66
C ARG A 79 -4.73 -5.47 4.73
N ALA A 80 -4.46 -4.20 5.04
CA ALA A 80 -5.47 -3.16 5.15
C ALA A 80 -6.17 -2.93 3.80
N ALA A 81 -5.41 -2.71 2.72
CA ALA A 81 -5.97 -2.57 1.38
C ALA A 81 -6.83 -3.78 0.98
N CYS A 82 -6.35 -5.01 1.22
CA CYS A 82 -7.12 -6.22 0.99
C CYS A 82 -8.44 -6.24 1.77
N ALA A 83 -8.41 -5.91 3.08
CA ALA A 83 -9.60 -5.93 3.91
C ALA A 83 -10.65 -4.92 3.43
N CYS A 84 -10.22 -3.71 3.04
CA CYS A 84 -11.11 -2.69 2.49
C CYS A 84 -11.66 -3.08 1.11
N LEU A 85 -10.88 -3.76 0.28
CA LEU A 85 -11.35 -4.21 -1.03
C LEU A 85 -12.26 -5.43 -0.94
N LYS A 86 -12.09 -6.27 0.08
CA LYS A 86 -12.96 -7.42 0.35
C LYS A 86 -14.39 -6.98 0.64
N THR A 87 -14.60 -5.91 1.42
CA THR A 87 -15.95 -5.40 1.71
C THR A 87 -16.62 -4.87 0.45
N VAL A 88 -15.88 -4.14 -0.40
CA VAL A 88 -16.39 -3.65 -1.69
C VAL A 88 -16.68 -4.81 -2.64
N ALA A 89 -15.81 -5.82 -2.68
CA ALA A 89 -16.02 -7.03 -3.47
C ALA A 89 -17.27 -7.80 -3.03
N ALA A 90 -17.51 -7.91 -1.73
CA ALA A 90 -18.72 -8.52 -1.18
C ALA A 90 -19.98 -7.70 -1.53
N ALA A 91 -19.93 -6.37 -1.45
CA ALA A 91 -21.03 -5.50 -1.85
C ALA A 91 -21.34 -5.56 -3.36
N ALA A 92 -20.34 -5.91 -4.17
CA ALA A 92 -20.45 -6.10 -5.61
C ALA A 92 -20.81 -7.55 -6.03
N ALA A 93 -21.05 -8.44 -5.05
CA ALA A 93 -21.37 -9.84 -5.31
C ALA A 93 -22.69 -9.98 -6.07
N GLY A 94 -22.70 -10.85 -7.09
CA GLY A 94 -23.89 -11.15 -7.89
C GLY A 94 -24.07 -10.34 -9.18
N GLY A 95 -23.20 -9.35 -9.46
CA GLY A 95 -23.25 -8.57 -10.70
C GLY A 95 -21.94 -8.59 -11.51
N PRO A 96 -21.93 -8.00 -12.72
CA PRO A 96 -20.73 -7.92 -13.57
C PRO A 96 -19.62 -7.04 -12.97
N TYR A 97 -19.93 -6.32 -11.89
CA TYR A 97 -19.07 -5.36 -11.20
C TYR A 97 -17.78 -5.99 -10.69
N LEU A 98 -17.85 -7.19 -10.09
CA LEU A 98 -16.70 -7.91 -9.57
C LEU A 98 -15.67 -8.24 -10.66
N GLY A 99 -16.13 -8.78 -11.79
CA GLY A 99 -15.26 -9.10 -12.92
C GLY A 99 -14.59 -7.85 -13.52
N ARG A 100 -15.34 -6.75 -13.63
CA ARG A 100 -14.79 -5.47 -14.11
C ARG A 100 -13.76 -4.89 -13.12
N ALA A 101 -14.07 -4.92 -11.82
CA ALA A 101 -13.16 -4.45 -10.78
C ALA A 101 -11.87 -5.29 -10.72
N ALA A 102 -11.98 -6.62 -10.80
CA ALA A 102 -10.83 -7.52 -10.82
C ALA A 102 -9.94 -7.35 -12.07
N GLY A 103 -10.53 -6.94 -13.21
CA GLY A 103 -9.79 -6.67 -14.45
C GLY A 103 -9.13 -5.29 -14.54
N LEU A 104 -9.48 -4.34 -13.67
CA LEU A 104 -8.94 -2.98 -13.69
C LEU A 104 -7.40 -2.91 -13.56
N PRO A 105 -6.75 -3.65 -12.64
CA PRO A 105 -5.30 -3.59 -12.51
C PRO A 105 -4.58 -3.99 -13.79
N GLY A 106 -5.03 -5.06 -14.46
CA GLY A 106 -4.50 -5.50 -15.75
C GLY A 106 -4.65 -4.44 -16.84
N ARG A 107 -5.83 -3.81 -16.93
CA ARG A 107 -6.09 -2.70 -17.87
C ARG A 107 -5.24 -1.46 -17.59
N CYS A 108 -4.85 -1.25 -16.34
CA CYS A 108 -4.00 -0.13 -15.93
C CYS A 108 -2.50 -0.46 -15.94
N GLY A 109 -2.12 -1.66 -16.40
CA GLY A 109 -0.73 -2.10 -16.51
C GLY A 109 -0.05 -2.27 -15.15
N VAL A 110 -0.81 -2.63 -14.11
CA VAL A 110 -0.28 -2.84 -12.75
C VAL A 110 -0.70 -4.18 -12.19
N GLN A 111 0.22 -4.81 -11.48
CA GLN A 111 -0.04 -6.07 -10.77
C GLN A 111 -0.04 -5.80 -9.26
N PRO A 112 -1.22 -5.81 -8.61
CA PRO A 112 -1.30 -5.60 -7.17
C PRO A 112 -0.74 -6.84 -6.46
N PRO A 113 -0.06 -6.65 -5.31
CA PRO A 113 0.47 -7.76 -4.51
C PRO A 113 -0.62 -8.47 -3.67
N PHE A 114 -1.89 -8.33 -4.04
CA PHE A 114 -3.07 -8.92 -3.41
C PHE A 114 -4.17 -9.17 -4.46
N LYS A 115 -5.01 -10.16 -4.22
CA LYS A 115 -6.17 -10.48 -5.07
C LYS A 115 -7.41 -9.69 -4.64
N ILE A 116 -8.22 -9.26 -5.61
CA ILE A 116 -9.54 -8.66 -5.38
C ILE A 116 -10.56 -9.78 -5.51
N ASP A 117 -11.01 -10.31 -4.38
CA ASP A 117 -11.97 -11.41 -4.33
C ASP A 117 -12.77 -11.33 -3.01
N PRO A 118 -14.09 -11.56 -3.01
CA PRO A 118 -14.90 -11.47 -1.80
C PRO A 118 -14.54 -12.54 -0.75
N ASN A 119 -13.92 -13.65 -1.15
CA ASN A 119 -13.52 -14.76 -0.28
C ASN A 119 -12.02 -14.75 0.05
N VAL A 120 -11.27 -13.73 -0.38
CA VAL A 120 -9.83 -13.64 -0.12
C VAL A 120 -9.53 -13.64 1.39
N ASN A 121 -8.50 -14.38 1.78
CA ASN A 121 -7.95 -14.33 3.13
C ASN A 121 -6.88 -13.22 3.20
N CYS A 122 -7.27 -12.04 3.70
CA CYS A 122 -6.35 -10.92 3.82
C CYS A 122 -5.22 -11.12 4.84
N ASN A 123 -5.37 -12.06 5.77
CA ASN A 123 -4.31 -12.40 6.73
C ASN A 123 -3.17 -13.19 6.06
N ALA A 124 -3.39 -13.85 4.91
CA ALA A 124 -2.30 -14.45 4.15
C ALA A 124 -1.25 -13.39 3.71
N TYR A 125 -1.66 -12.12 3.60
CA TYR A 125 -0.78 -11.00 3.29
C TYR A 125 -0.09 -10.38 4.51
N VAL A 126 -0.04 -11.06 5.68
CA VAL A 126 0.75 -10.63 6.86
C VAL A 126 2.07 -11.38 7.12
N THR A 127 2.22 -12.64 6.67
CA THR A 127 3.42 -13.47 6.95
C THR A 127 4.59 -13.21 6.00
N PRO A 128 5.77 -12.73 6.44
CA PRO A 128 6.91 -12.40 5.56
C PRO A 128 7.14 -13.55 4.58
N LYS A 129 6.97 -13.29 3.28
CA LYS A 129 7.24 -14.22 2.17
C LYS A 129 7.02 -15.71 2.51
N GLN A 130 5.85 -16.27 2.22
CA GLN A 130 5.85 -17.62 1.66
C GLN A 130 6.44 -17.49 0.24
N LYS A 131 7.77 -17.41 0.19
CA LYS A 131 8.56 -17.82 -0.97
C LYS A 131 8.75 -19.33 -0.73
N ALA A 132 7.85 -20.13 -1.28
CA ALA A 132 8.25 -21.43 -1.77
C ALA A 132 8.90 -21.16 -3.14
#